data_AF-A0A3L6KYX5-F1
#
_entry.id   AF-A0A3L6KYX5-F1
#
_cell.length_a   1.000
_cell.length_b   1.000
_cell.length_c   1.000
_cell.angle_alpha   90.00
_cell.angle_beta   90.00
_cell.angle_gamma   90.00
#
_symmetry.space_group_name_H-M   'P 1'
#
loop_
_entity.id
_entity.type
_entity.pdbx_description
1 polymer ?
#
loop_
_entity_poly.entity_id
_entity_poly.type
_entity_poly.pdbx_seq_one_letter_code
_entity_poly.pdbx_strand_id
1 'polypeptide(L)'
;MTRMRVDAKLLLKSEDDFRRLLELLRPFHLRTWKYEDFYFDTPNFLLMAKDVQLRLRVPFKSSDGKDEKLAGAQGSNMLCHVSLTLKTNSSVDVGGQTAGIFEMFPFTPKDVDDMLQEDSLVSVLKNRSSDEPAKTVLEYLTRASEEYGEELVLTRFASFETTRRQYKFLPHLGFGSTPSSDKDVASEKNKSDPPRFYVDEVPMGDFKSYEVEMQGVTDPLADVCQDLMDYLNEKGIEFTHSLSGKLNRFMTRTLELEEMKEESQCVRLRIKGNKGYEEVCRWQNEENEISLDPIPKRGAPPVDNDKPTFGVTQMASSLLGLGPLTSQASRMTHSQSVRLKRIREGNHGDEEYFENYFFDDRPNGTLAAKKYTLRLRCCNPPTAFSLELRKEKWSAGGVKGYERRRAYISGDVARLMLRDPNKFLNSLSSQSSLGHLLRRDMGLQKLTIVGYCKTHRITYNGKIIERRMVEDSQRTQNGNAGKVAARPPDVEFTLFHGPSSAGCRGEFSIQLNRIMVDTGSDPVKVAKRASEERCCSIFNPRGCSPFPREPSETESYEVKLAGLPEGLAATAEDWLVSQLHQRQVQWEVVMSAGMGQYHPSLAAA
;
A
#
# COMPACT_ATOMS: atom_id res chain seq x y z
N MET A 1 16.28 -23.57 -10.48
CA MET A 1 15.66 -23.87 -9.16
C MET A 1 15.52 -22.57 -8.37
N THR A 2 14.31 -22.18 -8.00
CA THR A 2 14.06 -21.06 -7.09
C THR A 2 14.63 -21.38 -5.71
N ARG A 3 15.50 -20.52 -5.17
CA ARG A 3 16.01 -20.67 -3.81
C ARG A 3 15.30 -19.67 -2.91
N MET A 4 14.72 -20.15 -1.81
CA MET A 4 14.23 -19.25 -0.77
C MET A 4 15.44 -18.62 -0.09
N ARG A 5 15.48 -17.29 -0.04
CA ARG A 5 16.53 -16.53 0.64
C ARG A 5 15.91 -15.74 1.79
N VAL A 6 16.58 -15.80 2.92
CA VAL A 6 16.27 -15.01 4.11
C VAL A 6 17.39 -14.00 4.33
N ASP A 7 17.03 -12.72 4.45
CA ASP A 7 17.97 -11.64 4.70
C ASP A 7 17.56 -10.88 5.98
N ALA A 8 18.53 -10.45 6.79
CA ALA A 8 18.34 -9.43 7.83
C ALA A 8 18.59 -8.04 7.22
N LYS A 9 17.77 -7.06 7.60
CA LYS A 9 17.77 -5.69 7.05
C LYS A 9 17.47 -4.64 8.12
N LEU A 10 18.40 -3.73 8.34
CA LEU A 10 18.23 -2.56 9.21
C LEU A 10 18.49 -1.28 8.42
N LEU A 11 17.71 -0.24 8.68
CA LEU A 11 17.84 1.07 8.06
C LEU A 11 18.51 2.04 9.02
N LEU A 12 19.61 2.68 8.62
CA LEU A 12 20.28 3.70 9.43
C LEU A 12 19.48 5.01 9.38
N LYS A 13 19.44 5.76 10.49
CA LYS A 13 18.57 6.95 10.58
C LYS A 13 19.16 8.20 9.92
N SER A 14 20.49 8.29 9.82
CA SER A 14 21.18 9.47 9.29
C SER A 14 22.41 9.12 8.45
N GLU A 15 22.91 10.11 7.72
CA GLU A 15 24.19 10.02 7.01
C GLU A 15 25.38 9.98 7.98
N ASP A 16 25.27 10.64 9.15
CA ASP A 16 26.31 10.63 10.15
C ASP A 16 26.47 9.25 10.79
N ASP A 17 25.36 8.57 11.09
CA ASP A 17 25.34 7.15 11.51
C ASP A 17 26.02 6.25 10.47
N PHE A 18 25.70 6.48 9.19
CA PHE A 18 26.31 5.76 8.09
C PHE A 18 27.83 5.98 8.03
N ARG A 19 28.29 7.23 8.05
CA ARG A 19 29.73 7.56 8.01
C ARG A 19 30.48 6.98 9.20
N ARG A 20 29.94 7.14 10.42
CA ARG A 20 30.51 6.57 11.64
C ARG A 20 30.60 5.05 11.57
N LEU A 21 29.56 4.39 11.05
CA LEU A 21 29.56 2.95 10.82
C LEU A 21 30.67 2.55 9.82
N LEU A 22 30.81 3.25 8.69
CA LEU A 22 31.87 2.98 7.72
C LEU A 22 33.28 3.12 8.33
N GLU A 23 33.51 4.13 9.18
CA GLU A 23 34.79 4.34 9.86
C GLU A 23 35.12 3.19 10.81
N LEU A 24 34.15 2.76 11.63
CA LEU A 24 34.30 1.64 12.55
C LEU A 24 34.64 0.33 11.83
N LEU A 25 34.08 0.15 10.63
CA LEU A 25 34.20 -1.07 9.86
C LEU A 25 35.35 -1.06 8.86
N ARG A 26 36.06 0.05 8.72
CA ARG A 26 37.19 0.21 7.81
C ARG A 26 38.22 -0.93 7.91
N PRO A 27 38.60 -1.42 9.11
CA PRO A 27 39.55 -2.54 9.23
C PRO A 27 39.02 -3.88 8.67
N PHE A 28 37.70 -4.03 8.56
CA PHE A 28 37.03 -5.26 8.14
C PHE A 28 36.50 -5.19 6.71
N HIS A 29 36.81 -4.11 5.99
CA HIS A 29 36.38 -3.90 4.62
C HIS A 29 36.95 -4.97 3.69
N LEU A 30 36.09 -5.52 2.84
CA LEU A 30 36.47 -6.49 1.83
C LEU A 30 36.42 -5.88 0.45
N ARG A 31 35.24 -5.36 0.07
CA ARG A 31 34.97 -4.93 -1.30
C ARG A 31 33.92 -3.84 -1.33
N THR A 32 33.98 -3.01 -2.36
CA THR A 32 32.95 -2.03 -2.70
C THR A 32 32.56 -2.23 -4.14
N TRP A 33 31.26 -2.10 -4.39
CA TRP A 33 30.73 -2.13 -5.73
C TRP A 33 29.68 -1.05 -5.91
N LYS A 34 29.58 -0.59 -7.15
CA LYS A 34 28.53 0.31 -7.59
C LYS A 34 27.77 -0.37 -8.73
N TYR A 35 26.44 -0.37 -8.64
CA TYR A 35 25.56 -0.92 -9.66
C TYR A 35 24.43 0.03 -9.99
N GLU A 36 23.92 -0.08 -11.21
CA GLU A 36 22.61 0.42 -11.59
C GLU A 36 21.63 -0.74 -11.63
N ASP A 37 20.54 -0.63 -10.86
CA ASP A 37 19.44 -1.58 -10.83
C ASP A 37 18.33 -1.05 -11.75
N PHE A 38 17.97 -1.81 -12.79
CA PHE A 38 16.84 -1.54 -13.68
C PHE A 38 15.70 -2.53 -13.40
N TYR A 39 14.48 -2.02 -13.32
CA TYR A 39 13.28 -2.81 -13.00
C TYR A 39 12.30 -2.79 -14.16
N PHE A 40 11.73 -3.96 -14.44
CA PHE A 40 10.84 -4.20 -15.56
C PHE A 40 9.52 -4.80 -15.06
N ASP A 41 8.43 -4.39 -15.68
CA ASP A 41 7.09 -4.93 -15.46
C ASP A 41 6.28 -4.79 -16.75
N THR A 42 5.08 -5.35 -16.80
CA THR A 42 4.14 -5.03 -17.87
C THR A 42 3.62 -3.60 -17.70
N PRO A 43 3.08 -2.96 -18.76
CA PRO A 43 2.48 -1.63 -18.66
C PRO A 43 1.42 -1.50 -17.56
N ASN A 44 0.76 -2.62 -17.20
CA ASN A 44 -0.27 -2.69 -16.16
C ASN A 44 0.24 -3.20 -14.80
N PHE A 45 1.56 -3.33 -14.62
CA PHE A 45 2.19 -3.75 -13.37
C PHE A 45 1.78 -5.14 -12.86
N LEU A 46 1.65 -6.10 -13.77
CA LEU A 46 1.22 -7.45 -13.41
C LEU A 46 2.19 -8.16 -12.46
N LEU A 47 3.50 -7.93 -12.56
CA LEU A 47 4.49 -8.57 -11.67
C LEU A 47 4.41 -7.96 -10.27
N MET A 48 4.42 -6.64 -10.17
CA MET A 48 4.24 -5.95 -8.89
C MET A 48 2.90 -6.32 -8.25
N ALA A 49 1.84 -6.54 -9.03
CA ALA A 49 0.57 -7.08 -8.52
C ALA A 49 0.68 -8.40 -7.78
N LYS A 50 1.70 -9.20 -8.11
CA LYS A 50 1.93 -10.55 -7.60
C LYS A 50 3.09 -10.61 -6.59
N ASP A 51 3.55 -9.46 -6.07
CA ASP A 51 4.76 -9.34 -5.25
C ASP A 51 6.01 -9.94 -5.92
N VAL A 52 6.09 -9.75 -7.24
CA VAL A 52 7.20 -10.19 -8.10
C VAL A 52 7.96 -8.98 -8.62
N GLN A 53 9.28 -9.09 -8.63
CA GLN A 53 10.17 -8.06 -9.16
C GLN A 53 11.12 -8.68 -10.17
N LEU A 54 11.11 -8.17 -11.40
CA LEU A 54 12.13 -8.48 -12.39
C LEU A 54 13.15 -7.34 -12.42
N ARG A 55 14.41 -7.68 -12.16
CA ARG A 55 15.49 -6.69 -12.01
C ARG A 55 16.73 -7.09 -12.77
N LEU A 56 17.19 -6.22 -13.65
CA LEU A 56 18.53 -6.28 -14.24
C LEU A 56 19.48 -5.43 -13.40
N ARG A 57 20.54 -6.02 -12.87
CA ARG A 57 21.60 -5.30 -12.16
C ARG A 57 22.83 -5.22 -13.05
N VAL A 58 23.33 -4.02 -13.26
CA VAL A 58 24.50 -3.75 -14.11
C VAL A 58 25.60 -3.09 -13.27
N PRO A 59 26.79 -3.70 -13.13
CA PRO A 59 27.92 -3.04 -12.46
C PRO A 59 28.45 -1.86 -13.26
N PHE A 60 28.79 -0.77 -12.57
CA PHE A 60 29.53 0.33 -13.17
C PHE A 60 30.93 -0.17 -13.58
N LYS A 61 31.40 0.20 -14.77
CA LYS A 61 32.79 -0.03 -15.16
C LYS A 61 33.70 0.73 -14.18
N SER A 62 34.70 0.05 -13.61
CA SER A 62 35.69 0.76 -12.79
C SER A 62 36.42 1.79 -13.68
N SER A 63 36.66 2.98 -13.14
CA SER A 63 37.36 4.08 -13.84
C SER A 63 38.77 3.69 -14.30
N ASP A 64 39.33 2.62 -13.75
CA ASP A 64 40.75 2.29 -13.91
C ASP A 64 41.02 1.26 -15.00
N GLY A 65 40.00 0.74 -15.70
CA GLY A 65 40.14 -0.18 -16.83
C GLY A 65 40.87 -1.50 -16.52
N LYS A 66 41.29 -1.69 -15.27
CA LYS A 66 41.79 -2.93 -14.74
C LYS A 66 40.58 -3.66 -14.20
N ASP A 67 40.09 -4.61 -14.97
CA ASP A 67 39.46 -5.78 -14.39
C ASP A 67 40.45 -6.30 -13.35
N GLU A 68 40.19 -6.05 -12.07
CA GLU A 68 40.88 -6.78 -11.01
C GLU A 68 40.60 -8.25 -11.31
N LYS A 69 41.61 -8.97 -11.81
CA LYS A 69 41.64 -10.43 -11.80
C LYS A 69 41.55 -10.85 -10.33
N LEU A 70 40.33 -10.91 -9.81
CA LEU A 70 40.01 -11.45 -8.49
C LEU A 70 40.03 -12.97 -8.60
N ALA A 71 41.26 -13.49 -8.60
CA ALA A 71 41.55 -14.89 -8.41
C ALA A 71 41.07 -15.33 -7.01
N GLY A 72 40.34 -16.45 -6.97
CA GLY A 72 40.31 -17.34 -5.82
C GLY A 72 39.32 -17.01 -4.70
N ALA A 73 38.02 -17.24 -4.93
CA ALA A 73 37.10 -17.87 -3.96
C ALA A 73 35.76 -18.14 -4.65
N GLN A 74 35.41 -19.41 -4.83
CA GLN A 74 34.24 -19.93 -5.56
C GLN A 74 32.85 -19.52 -5.02
N GLY A 75 32.72 -18.42 -4.28
CA GLY A 75 31.44 -17.89 -3.80
C GLY A 75 31.30 -16.37 -3.79
N SER A 76 32.33 -15.59 -4.16
CA SER A 76 32.30 -14.10 -4.07
C SER A 76 32.29 -13.35 -5.40
N ASN A 77 32.37 -14.05 -6.54
CA ASN A 77 32.40 -13.42 -7.86
C ASN A 77 31.02 -13.01 -8.40
N MET A 78 29.91 -13.52 -7.84
CA MET A 78 28.56 -13.28 -8.38
C MET A 78 28.11 -11.82 -8.35
N LEU A 79 28.64 -11.02 -7.41
CA LEU A 79 28.27 -9.61 -7.29
C LEU A 79 28.88 -8.76 -8.42
N CYS A 80 30.00 -9.13 -9.02
CA CYS A 80 30.68 -8.32 -10.04
C CYS A 80 30.11 -8.47 -11.46
N HIS A 81 29.03 -9.24 -11.63
CA HIS A 81 28.47 -9.58 -12.94
C HIS A 81 27.10 -8.94 -13.14
N VAL A 82 26.74 -8.80 -14.41
CA VAL A 82 25.37 -8.46 -14.81
C VAL A 82 24.44 -9.59 -14.38
N SER A 83 23.40 -9.28 -13.63
CA SER A 83 22.42 -10.26 -13.16
C SER A 83 21.01 -9.89 -13.57
N LEU A 84 20.27 -10.82 -14.18
CA LEU A 84 18.81 -10.71 -14.27
C LEU A 84 18.20 -11.55 -13.14
N THR A 85 17.50 -10.89 -12.22
CA THR A 85 16.90 -11.52 -11.05
C THR A 85 15.38 -11.43 -11.14
N LEU A 86 14.70 -12.57 -11.08
CA LEU A 86 13.28 -12.66 -10.77
C LEU A 86 13.13 -12.96 -9.27
N LYS A 87 12.59 -12.00 -8.53
CA LYS A 87 12.34 -12.10 -7.10
C LYS A 87 10.85 -12.28 -6.87
N THR A 88 10.44 -13.39 -6.26
CA THR A 88 9.02 -13.73 -6.04
C THR A 88 8.70 -13.79 -4.55
N ASN A 89 7.44 -13.56 -4.18
CA ASN A 89 6.94 -13.60 -2.80
C ASN A 89 7.83 -12.79 -1.84
N SER A 90 8.27 -11.61 -2.29
CA SER A 90 9.23 -10.79 -1.55
C SER A 90 8.53 -9.98 -0.47
N SER A 91 8.53 -10.45 0.77
CA SER A 91 8.08 -9.66 1.91
C SER A 91 9.26 -9.13 2.72
N VAL A 92 9.11 -7.91 3.24
CA VAL A 92 9.99 -7.37 4.28
C VAL A 92 9.10 -7.06 5.47
N ASP A 93 9.41 -7.66 6.62
CA ASP A 93 8.66 -7.47 7.85
C ASP A 93 9.61 -7.45 9.04
N VAL A 94 9.52 -6.39 9.85
CA VAL A 94 10.32 -6.17 11.07
C VAL A 94 11.82 -6.47 10.88
N GLY A 95 12.40 -5.97 9.80
CA GLY A 95 13.82 -6.14 9.48
C GLY A 95 14.21 -7.53 8.98
N GLY A 96 13.26 -8.46 8.87
CA GLY A 96 13.43 -9.69 8.11
C GLY A 96 12.96 -9.53 6.68
N GLN A 97 13.63 -10.17 5.74
CA GLN A 97 13.13 -10.32 4.37
C GLN A 97 13.16 -11.78 3.97
N THR A 98 12.04 -12.28 3.45
CA THR A 98 11.98 -13.56 2.77
C THR A 98 11.66 -13.33 1.29
N ALA A 99 12.32 -14.08 0.42
CA ALA A 99 12.05 -14.01 -1.01
C ALA A 99 12.43 -15.30 -1.72
N GLY A 100 11.62 -15.72 -2.68
CA GLY A 100 12.05 -16.64 -3.71
C GLY A 100 12.96 -15.89 -4.68
N ILE A 101 14.16 -16.42 -4.92
CA ILE A 101 15.12 -15.80 -5.84
C ILE A 101 15.45 -16.77 -6.94
N PHE A 102 15.27 -16.27 -8.16
CA PHE A 102 15.72 -16.89 -9.38
C PHE A 102 16.65 -15.91 -10.07
N GLU A 103 17.94 -16.24 -10.12
CA GLU A 103 18.98 -15.34 -10.62
C GLU A 103 19.68 -15.97 -11.81
N MET A 104 19.87 -15.17 -12.87
CA MET A 104 20.47 -15.58 -14.12
C MET A 104 21.82 -14.90 -14.34
N PHE A 105 22.82 -15.70 -14.71
CA PHE A 105 24.14 -15.27 -15.15
C PHE A 105 24.68 -16.27 -16.19
N PRO A 106 25.61 -15.87 -17.08
CA PRO A 106 26.08 -14.52 -17.37
C PRO A 106 25.40 -13.90 -18.61
N PHE A 107 25.25 -12.57 -18.61
CA PHE A 107 24.85 -11.78 -19.78
C PHE A 107 26.06 -11.05 -20.36
N THR A 108 26.11 -10.97 -21.69
CA THR A 108 27.15 -10.19 -22.39
C THR A 108 26.85 -8.69 -22.32
N PRO A 109 27.83 -7.80 -22.53
CA PRO A 109 27.55 -6.36 -22.67
C PRO A 109 26.52 -6.07 -23.76
N LYS A 110 26.55 -6.82 -24.86
CA LYS A 110 25.55 -6.71 -25.93
C LYS A 110 24.16 -7.12 -25.43
N ASP A 111 24.04 -8.20 -24.66
CA ASP A 111 22.76 -8.60 -24.07
C ASP A 111 22.20 -7.48 -23.18
N VAL A 112 23.04 -6.78 -22.43
CA VAL A 112 22.62 -5.63 -21.60
C VAL A 112 22.12 -4.49 -22.48
N ASP A 113 22.89 -4.09 -23.47
CA ASP A 113 22.51 -3.00 -24.38
C ASP A 113 21.20 -3.32 -25.10
N ASP A 114 21.04 -4.58 -25.54
CA ASP A 114 19.82 -5.09 -26.15
C ASP A 114 18.67 -5.05 -25.15
N MET A 115 18.81 -5.59 -23.92
CA MET A 115 17.78 -5.60 -22.87
C MET A 115 17.32 -4.21 -22.40
N LEU A 116 18.18 -3.19 -22.55
CA LEU A 116 17.88 -1.81 -22.17
C LEU A 116 17.18 -1.01 -23.28
N GLN A 117 17.07 -1.56 -24.50
CA GLN A 117 16.17 -1.01 -25.52
C GLN A 117 14.70 -1.21 -25.13
N GLU A 118 13.81 -0.40 -25.69
CA GLU A 118 12.37 -0.57 -25.46
C GLU A 118 11.85 -1.89 -26.06
N ASP A 119 10.98 -2.58 -25.32
CA ASP A 119 10.29 -3.83 -25.69
C ASP A 119 11.19 -5.02 -26.10
N SER A 120 12.48 -4.96 -25.81
CA SER A 120 13.47 -5.94 -26.27
C SER A 120 13.76 -7.08 -25.28
N LEU A 121 13.52 -6.87 -23.98
CA LEU A 121 13.89 -7.83 -22.92
C LEU A 121 13.28 -9.22 -23.16
N VAL A 122 12.01 -9.26 -23.57
CA VAL A 122 11.31 -10.51 -23.90
C VAL A 122 11.97 -11.21 -25.10
N SER A 123 12.40 -10.46 -26.10
CA SER A 123 13.10 -10.99 -27.28
C SER A 123 14.47 -11.55 -26.91
N VAL A 124 15.22 -10.88 -26.03
CA VAL A 124 16.51 -11.40 -25.52
C VAL A 124 16.28 -12.71 -24.75
N LEU A 125 15.25 -12.79 -23.91
CA LEU A 125 14.89 -14.02 -23.19
C LEU A 125 14.48 -15.15 -24.14
N LYS A 126 13.70 -14.85 -25.20
CA LYS A 126 13.33 -15.82 -26.24
C LYS A 126 14.56 -16.36 -26.98
N ASN A 127 15.48 -15.49 -27.36
CA ASN A 127 16.73 -15.87 -28.03
C ASN A 127 17.63 -16.74 -27.16
N ARG A 128 17.52 -16.60 -25.84
CA ARG A 128 18.23 -17.43 -24.86
C ARG A 128 17.40 -18.57 -24.29
N SER A 129 16.25 -18.92 -24.88
CA SER A 129 15.36 -19.98 -24.35
C SER A 129 15.98 -21.39 -24.31
N SER A 130 17.15 -21.60 -24.92
CA SER A 130 17.96 -22.81 -24.74
C SER A 130 18.70 -22.86 -23.38
N ASP A 131 18.85 -21.72 -22.71
CA ASP A 131 19.37 -21.56 -21.35
C ASP A 131 18.22 -21.80 -20.36
N GLU A 132 18.25 -22.91 -19.61
CA GLU A 132 17.17 -23.29 -18.68
C GLU A 132 16.74 -22.16 -17.72
N PRO A 133 17.68 -21.38 -17.14
CA PRO A 133 17.37 -20.13 -16.47
C PRO A 133 16.49 -19.15 -17.27
N ALA A 134 16.84 -18.84 -18.51
CA ALA A 134 16.10 -17.89 -19.34
C ALA A 134 14.73 -18.43 -19.70
N LYS A 135 14.65 -19.72 -20.04
CA LYS A 135 13.42 -20.43 -20.30
C LYS A 135 12.46 -20.37 -19.12
N THR A 136 12.94 -20.65 -17.91
CA THR A 136 12.10 -20.63 -16.69
C THR A 136 11.53 -19.23 -16.42
N VAL A 137 12.35 -18.17 -16.56
CA VAL A 137 11.88 -16.79 -16.39
C VAL A 137 10.86 -16.44 -17.46
N LEU A 138 11.13 -16.80 -18.72
CA LEU A 138 10.20 -16.57 -19.83
C LEU A 138 8.87 -17.30 -19.62
N GLU A 139 8.89 -18.58 -19.23
CA GLU A 139 7.68 -19.36 -18.91
C GLU A 139 6.87 -18.74 -17.77
N TYR A 140 7.54 -18.25 -16.72
CA TYR A 140 6.89 -17.56 -15.62
C TYR A 140 6.17 -16.30 -16.11
N LEU A 141 6.87 -15.48 -16.89
CA LEU A 141 6.35 -14.22 -17.44
C LEU A 141 5.19 -14.47 -18.39
N THR A 142 5.32 -15.41 -19.33
CA THR A 142 4.27 -15.79 -20.29
C THR A 142 3.01 -16.23 -19.57
N ARG A 143 3.13 -17.17 -18.61
CA ARG A 143 1.99 -17.62 -17.81
C ARG A 143 1.33 -16.47 -17.02
N ALA A 144 2.14 -15.55 -16.49
CA ALA A 144 1.62 -14.42 -15.74
C ALA A 144 0.80 -13.45 -16.62
N SER A 145 1.20 -13.26 -17.88
CA SER A 145 0.46 -12.46 -18.87
C SER A 145 -0.79 -13.18 -19.39
N GLU A 146 -0.71 -14.48 -19.68
CA GLU A 146 -1.84 -15.29 -20.15
C GLU A 146 -3.00 -15.31 -19.15
N GLU A 147 -2.72 -15.40 -17.85
CA GLU A 147 -3.74 -15.36 -16.78
C GLU A 147 -4.59 -14.08 -16.80
N TYR A 148 -4.04 -12.98 -17.33
CA TYR A 148 -4.70 -11.68 -17.42
C TYR A 148 -5.21 -11.36 -18.83
N GLY A 149 -5.01 -12.26 -19.80
CA GLY A 149 -5.39 -12.05 -21.19
C GLY A 149 -4.60 -10.93 -21.89
N GLU A 150 -3.38 -10.67 -21.44
CA GLU A 150 -2.52 -9.59 -21.97
C GLU A 150 -1.34 -10.15 -22.77
N GLU A 151 -0.85 -9.38 -23.73
CA GLU A 151 0.40 -9.69 -24.43
C GLU A 151 1.60 -9.50 -23.48
N LEU A 152 2.58 -10.40 -23.57
CA LEU A 152 3.82 -10.28 -22.79
C LEU A 152 4.70 -9.17 -23.37
N VAL A 153 4.49 -7.96 -22.88
CA VAL A 153 5.33 -6.78 -23.11
C VAL A 153 5.91 -6.33 -21.78
N LEU A 154 7.21 -6.10 -21.72
CA LEU A 154 7.90 -5.62 -20.52
C LEU A 154 8.51 -4.25 -20.79
N THR A 155 8.12 -3.29 -19.97
CA THR A 155 8.64 -1.93 -19.99
C THR A 155 9.50 -1.69 -18.76
N ARG A 156 10.58 -0.92 -18.94
CA ARG A 156 11.38 -0.45 -17.81
C ARG A 156 10.61 0.67 -17.11
N PHE A 157 10.31 0.48 -15.83
CA PHE A 157 9.53 1.46 -15.05
C PHE A 157 10.32 2.15 -13.93
N ALA A 158 11.46 1.59 -13.51
CA ALA A 158 12.29 2.19 -12.47
C ALA A 158 13.78 1.86 -12.66
N SER A 159 14.63 2.79 -12.22
CA SER A 159 16.07 2.61 -12.17
C SER A 159 16.69 3.41 -11.04
N PHE A 160 17.62 2.81 -10.29
CA PHE A 160 18.41 3.55 -9.32
C PHE A 160 19.77 2.93 -9.06
N GLU A 161 20.71 3.75 -8.62
CA GLU A 161 22.05 3.31 -8.24
C GLU A 161 22.06 2.69 -6.84
N THR A 162 22.90 1.66 -6.65
CA THR A 162 23.24 1.13 -5.32
C THR A 162 24.75 1.06 -5.18
N THR A 163 25.30 1.71 -4.15
CA THR A 163 26.69 1.49 -3.72
C THR A 163 26.69 0.52 -2.55
N ARG A 164 27.26 -0.67 -2.76
CA ARG A 164 27.33 -1.75 -1.77
C ARG A 164 28.75 -1.95 -1.27
N ARG A 165 28.91 -1.99 0.05
CA ARG A 165 30.20 -2.26 0.72
C ARG A 165 30.07 -3.53 1.53
N GLN A 166 30.95 -4.50 1.31
CA GLN A 166 30.97 -5.76 2.04
C GLN A 166 32.12 -5.78 3.04
N TYR A 167 31.84 -6.40 4.17
CA TYR A 167 32.75 -6.49 5.30
C TYR A 167 32.64 -7.86 5.98
N LYS A 168 33.67 -8.23 6.73
CA LYS A 168 33.62 -9.39 7.64
C LYS A 168 32.88 -9.02 8.92
N PHE A 169 31.97 -9.88 9.37
CA PHE A 169 31.31 -9.78 10.67
C PHE A 169 32.01 -10.71 11.67
N LEU A 170 32.57 -10.14 12.72
CA LEU A 170 33.27 -10.88 13.78
C LEU A 170 32.57 -10.61 15.12
N PRO A 171 31.51 -11.37 15.47
CA PRO A 171 30.72 -11.11 16.66
C PRO A 171 31.47 -11.36 17.98
N HIS A 172 32.62 -12.07 17.94
CA HIS A 172 33.34 -12.53 19.15
C HIS A 172 34.61 -11.75 19.49
N LEU A 173 35.00 -10.74 18.70
CA LEU A 173 36.08 -9.84 19.10
C LEU A 173 35.55 -8.92 20.19
N GLY A 174 35.87 -9.25 21.44
CA GLY A 174 35.50 -8.51 22.64
C GLY A 174 35.62 -7.00 22.44
N PHE A 175 34.52 -6.33 22.74
CA PHE A 175 34.32 -4.90 22.64
C PHE A 175 35.32 -4.13 23.51
N GLY A 176 36.39 -3.62 22.87
CA GLY A 176 37.41 -2.78 23.53
C GLY A 176 38.83 -2.95 23.00
N SER A 177 39.14 -4.05 22.33
CA SER A 177 40.47 -4.26 21.72
C SER A 177 40.44 -3.91 20.24
N THR A 178 40.93 -2.73 19.87
CA THR A 178 41.56 -2.56 18.55
C THR A 178 42.60 -3.68 18.40
N PRO A 179 42.55 -4.49 17.33
CA PRO A 179 43.58 -5.50 17.11
C PRO A 179 44.91 -4.77 16.99
N SER A 180 45.76 -4.93 18.00
CA SER A 180 47.03 -4.21 18.11
C SER A 180 48.11 -4.77 17.19
N SER A 181 47.84 -5.89 16.50
CA SER A 181 48.77 -6.49 15.56
C SER A 181 48.10 -7.33 14.48
N ASP A 182 48.72 -7.40 13.30
CA ASP A 182 48.35 -8.28 12.17
C ASP A 182 48.33 -9.78 12.54
N LYS A 183 48.84 -10.17 13.71
CA LYS A 183 48.92 -11.57 14.17
C LYS A 183 47.61 -12.06 14.77
N ASP A 184 46.81 -11.19 15.40
CA ASP A 184 45.51 -11.58 15.99
C ASP A 184 44.47 -11.92 14.90
N VAL A 185 44.57 -11.25 13.75
CA VAL A 185 43.77 -11.53 12.54
C VAL A 185 44.16 -12.86 11.90
N ALA A 186 45.39 -13.34 12.11
CA ALA A 186 45.89 -14.58 11.52
C ALA A 186 45.49 -15.83 12.31
N SER A 187 45.34 -15.74 13.64
CA SER A 187 44.95 -16.88 14.49
C SER A 187 43.48 -17.30 14.36
N GLU A 188 42.60 -16.43 13.86
CA GLU A 188 41.18 -16.77 13.65
C GLU A 188 40.88 -17.39 12.28
N LYS A 189 41.87 -17.55 11.40
CA LYS A 189 41.72 -18.19 10.07
C LYS A 189 41.28 -19.67 10.10
N ASN A 190 41.21 -20.30 11.28
CA ASN A 190 40.88 -21.71 11.46
C ASN A 190 39.44 -21.99 11.93
N LYS A 191 38.54 -20.99 11.91
CA LYS A 191 37.09 -21.20 12.08
C LYS A 191 36.37 -20.89 10.76
N SER A 192 35.19 -21.48 10.58
CA SER A 192 34.29 -21.29 9.43
C SER A 192 34.28 -19.84 8.94
N ASP A 193 34.22 -19.64 7.61
CA ASP A 193 34.17 -18.33 6.97
C ASP A 193 33.19 -17.40 7.73
N PRO A 194 33.66 -16.26 8.30
CA PRO A 194 32.83 -15.43 9.15
C PRO A 194 31.64 -14.86 8.35
N PRO A 195 30.48 -14.63 8.99
CA PRO A 195 29.34 -14.03 8.33
C PRO A 195 29.73 -12.71 7.66
N ARG A 196 29.06 -12.38 6.56
CA ARG A 196 29.33 -11.14 5.82
C ARG A 196 28.17 -10.20 6.00
N PHE A 197 28.46 -8.95 6.33
CA PHE A 197 27.47 -7.90 6.31
C PHE A 197 27.75 -6.92 5.17
N TYR A 198 26.67 -6.29 4.71
CA TYR A 198 26.67 -5.33 3.61
C TYR A 198 26.16 -4.00 4.14
N VAL A 199 26.83 -2.92 3.75
CA VAL A 199 26.33 -1.56 3.97
C VAL A 199 26.07 -0.94 2.62
N ASP A 200 24.81 -0.62 2.39
CA ASP A 200 24.33 -0.05 1.15
C ASP A 200 24.05 1.44 1.31
N GLU A 201 24.39 2.20 0.28
CA GLU A 201 23.99 3.58 0.06
C GLU A 201 23.22 3.64 -1.26
N VAL A 202 21.99 4.13 -1.20
CA VAL A 202 21.06 4.20 -2.34
C VAL A 202 20.57 5.64 -2.50
N PRO A 203 21.04 6.37 -3.52
CA PRO A 203 20.46 7.65 -3.90
C PRO A 203 19.00 7.48 -4.38
N MET A 204 18.10 8.31 -3.88
CA MET A 204 16.67 8.32 -4.19
C MET A 204 16.23 9.78 -4.45
N GLY A 205 16.73 10.36 -5.54
CA GLY A 205 16.60 11.81 -5.82
C GLY A 205 17.51 12.62 -4.90
N ASP A 206 16.98 13.66 -4.26
CA ASP A 206 17.72 14.54 -3.34
C ASP A 206 18.01 13.90 -1.96
N PHE A 207 17.64 12.65 -1.77
CA PHE A 207 17.79 11.90 -0.53
C PHE A 207 18.62 10.64 -0.73
N LYS A 208 19.32 10.20 0.33
CA LYS A 208 20.06 8.94 0.35
C LYS A 208 19.55 8.01 1.45
N SER A 209 19.30 6.76 1.08
CA SER A 209 18.94 5.69 2.00
C SER A 209 20.17 4.85 2.34
N TYR A 210 20.36 4.54 3.62
CA TYR A 210 21.47 3.75 4.11
C TYR A 210 20.96 2.49 4.81
N GLU A 211 21.36 1.31 4.34
CA GLU A 211 20.85 0.02 4.84
C GLU A 211 22.00 -0.92 5.19
N VAL A 212 21.85 -1.62 6.31
CA VAL A 212 22.72 -2.73 6.71
C VAL A 212 21.99 -4.04 6.41
N GLU A 213 22.63 -4.94 5.68
CA GLU A 213 22.06 -6.24 5.33
C GLU A 213 22.98 -7.40 5.71
N MET A 214 22.40 -8.49 6.18
CA MET A 214 23.04 -9.82 6.16
C MET A 214 22.22 -10.72 5.25
N GLN A 215 22.84 -11.29 4.22
CA GLN A 215 22.14 -12.03 3.18
C GLN A 215 22.34 -13.53 3.32
N GLY A 216 21.30 -14.30 2.96
CA GLY A 216 21.37 -15.76 2.98
C GLY A 216 21.55 -16.31 4.40
N VAL A 217 20.86 -15.71 5.37
CA VAL A 217 20.89 -16.11 6.77
C VAL A 217 20.40 -17.56 6.89
N THR A 218 21.25 -18.43 7.43
CA THR A 218 20.94 -19.85 7.69
C THR A 218 20.57 -20.11 9.14
N ASP A 219 21.09 -19.30 10.06
CA ASP A 219 20.77 -19.34 11.49
C ASP A 219 19.38 -18.73 11.76
N PRO A 220 18.80 -18.89 12.96
CA PRO A 220 17.56 -18.22 13.30
C PRO A 220 17.65 -16.71 13.08
N LEU A 221 16.81 -16.19 12.18
CA LEU A 221 16.85 -14.78 11.78
C LEU A 221 16.74 -13.80 12.97
N ALA A 222 15.98 -14.18 14.00
CA ALA A 222 15.82 -13.37 15.20
C ALA A 222 17.16 -13.14 15.93
N ASP A 223 17.99 -14.18 16.02
CA ASP A 223 19.28 -14.15 16.71
C ASP A 223 20.28 -13.30 15.91
N VAL A 224 20.37 -13.53 14.60
CA VAL A 224 21.24 -12.73 13.71
C VAL A 224 20.84 -11.26 13.70
N CYS A 225 19.53 -10.97 13.68
CA CYS A 225 19.04 -9.60 13.83
C CYS A 225 19.44 -9.02 15.19
N GLN A 226 19.32 -9.78 16.27
CA GLN A 226 19.67 -9.33 17.62
C GLN A 226 21.17 -9.01 17.74
N ASP A 227 22.04 -9.88 17.25
CA ASP A 227 23.50 -9.65 17.24
C ASP A 227 23.87 -8.38 16.48
N LEU A 228 23.23 -8.15 15.33
CA LEU A 228 23.46 -6.94 14.54
C LEU A 228 22.96 -5.69 15.26
N MET A 229 21.80 -5.78 15.91
CA MET A 229 21.23 -4.68 16.71
C MET A 229 22.12 -4.34 17.90
N ASP A 230 22.59 -5.33 18.63
CA ASP A 230 23.45 -5.15 19.81
C ASP A 230 24.78 -4.49 19.41
N TYR A 231 25.38 -4.92 18.29
CA TYR A 231 26.56 -4.27 17.73
C TYR A 231 26.33 -2.78 17.42
N LEU A 232 25.25 -2.45 16.72
CA LEU A 232 24.95 -1.07 16.35
C LEU A 232 24.64 -0.21 17.58
N ASN A 233 23.88 -0.75 18.54
CA ASN A 233 23.54 -0.08 19.80
C ASN A 233 24.78 0.25 20.62
N GLU A 234 25.70 -0.70 20.79
CA GLU A 234 26.93 -0.46 21.53
C GLU A 234 27.81 0.60 20.87
N LYS A 235 27.87 0.60 19.53
CA LYS A 235 28.58 1.62 18.77
C LYS A 235 27.83 2.94 18.66
N GLY A 236 26.68 3.08 19.32
CA GLY A 236 25.86 4.28 19.33
C GLY A 236 25.43 4.71 17.93
N ILE A 237 25.19 3.75 17.04
CA ILE A 237 24.70 3.95 15.68
C ILE A 237 23.18 3.85 15.71
N GLU A 238 22.47 4.89 15.28
CA GLU A 238 21.01 4.84 15.28
C GLU A 238 20.46 4.12 14.03
N PHE A 239 19.54 3.18 14.27
CA PHE A 239 18.89 2.40 13.22
C PHE A 239 17.41 2.15 13.51
N THR A 240 16.72 1.53 12.54
CA THR A 240 15.35 1.01 12.65
C THR A 240 15.22 -0.30 11.86
N HIS A 241 14.33 -1.20 12.25
CA HIS A 241 14.00 -2.39 11.46
C HIS A 241 13.47 -2.01 10.08
N SER A 242 14.03 -2.51 8.98
CA SER A 242 13.46 -2.23 7.66
C SER A 242 12.04 -2.81 7.54
N LEU A 243 11.09 -2.02 7.03
CA LEU A 243 9.70 -2.44 6.76
C LEU A 243 9.40 -2.60 5.28
N SER A 244 10.38 -2.34 4.42
CA SER A 244 10.20 -2.45 2.98
C SER A 244 11.51 -2.69 2.25
N GLY A 245 11.42 -3.08 0.98
CA GLY A 245 12.59 -3.18 0.10
C GLY A 245 12.99 -1.84 -0.52
N LYS A 246 14.22 -1.78 -1.06
CA LYS A 246 14.75 -0.59 -1.76
C LYS A 246 13.82 -0.07 -2.86
N LEU A 247 13.27 -0.96 -3.70
CA LEU A 247 12.31 -0.59 -4.75
C LEU A 247 11.08 0.07 -4.15
N ASN A 248 10.43 -0.52 -3.14
CA ASN A 248 9.23 0.06 -2.52
C ASN A 248 9.51 1.46 -1.94
N ARG A 249 10.69 1.67 -1.33
CA ARG A 249 11.13 3.00 -0.85
C ARG A 249 11.35 3.99 -1.99
N PHE A 250 12.04 3.56 -3.05
CA PHE A 250 12.27 4.37 -4.25
C PHE A 250 10.94 4.80 -4.86
N MET A 251 10.07 3.83 -5.16
CA MET A 251 8.75 4.04 -5.71
C MET A 251 8.01 5.06 -4.87
N THR A 252 7.88 4.84 -3.55
CA THR A 252 7.21 5.75 -2.60
C THR A 252 7.66 7.22 -2.75
N ARG A 253 8.95 7.46 -2.97
CA ARG A 253 9.54 8.80 -3.07
C ARG A 253 9.37 9.43 -4.46
N THR A 254 9.23 8.61 -5.48
CA THR A 254 8.96 9.02 -6.86
C THR A 254 7.47 9.00 -7.19
N LEU A 255 6.61 8.47 -6.30
CA LEU A 255 5.18 8.33 -6.57
C LEU A 255 4.53 9.66 -6.87
N GLU A 256 3.70 9.62 -7.90
CA GLU A 256 2.67 10.61 -8.08
C GLU A 256 1.46 10.24 -7.19
N LEU A 257 0.95 11.23 -6.44
CA LEU A 257 -0.38 11.10 -5.85
C LEU A 257 -1.39 11.00 -6.98
N GLU A 258 -1.91 9.81 -7.14
CA GLU A 258 -3.06 9.56 -7.97
C GLU A 258 -4.24 10.46 -7.63
N GLU A 259 -4.78 11.10 -8.67
CA GLU A 259 -6.09 11.70 -8.62
C GLU A 259 -7.14 10.59 -8.79
N MET A 260 -7.37 9.81 -7.73
CA MET A 260 -8.65 9.12 -7.62
C MET A 260 -9.72 10.20 -7.44
N LYS A 261 -10.31 10.66 -8.53
CA LYS A 261 -11.61 11.33 -8.49
C LYS A 261 -12.68 10.30 -8.10
N GLU A 262 -12.57 9.77 -6.89
CA GLU A 262 -13.73 9.32 -6.17
C GLU A 262 -14.54 10.59 -5.86
N GLU A 263 -15.34 11.03 -6.82
CA GLU A 263 -16.55 11.79 -6.49
C GLU A 263 -17.55 10.83 -5.86
N SER A 264 -17.17 10.26 -4.73
CA SER A 264 -18.05 9.38 -3.99
C SER A 264 -19.06 10.26 -3.28
N GLN A 265 -20.27 10.27 -3.82
CA GLN A 265 -21.43 10.58 -3.01
C GLN A 265 -21.41 9.62 -1.82
N CYS A 266 -21.33 10.18 -0.62
CA CYS A 266 -21.38 9.39 0.60
C CYS A 266 -22.30 10.06 1.59
N VAL A 267 -23.09 9.24 2.27
CA VAL A 267 -23.87 9.67 3.43
C VAL A 267 -23.06 9.31 4.65
N ARG A 268 -22.83 10.26 5.56
CA ARG A 268 -22.09 10.03 6.81
C ARG A 268 -22.85 10.66 7.97
N LEU A 269 -23.27 9.82 8.90
CA LEU A 269 -23.97 10.24 10.12
C LEU A 269 -23.19 9.76 11.34
N ARG A 270 -23.18 10.57 12.39
CA ARG A 270 -22.61 10.21 13.70
C ARG A 270 -23.71 9.65 14.58
N ILE A 271 -23.48 8.48 15.15
CA ILE A 271 -24.40 7.80 16.07
C ILE A 271 -24.10 8.27 17.50
N LYS A 272 -25.14 8.62 18.25
CA LYS A 272 -25.01 9.07 19.64
C LYS A 272 -24.94 7.86 20.58
N GLY A 273 -23.75 7.65 21.14
CA GLY A 273 -23.48 6.66 22.19
C GLY A 273 -23.32 5.22 21.71
N ASN A 274 -22.68 4.41 22.55
CA ASN A 274 -22.33 3.03 22.24
C ASN A 274 -23.55 2.14 21.97
N LYS A 275 -24.64 2.32 22.73
CA LYS A 275 -25.86 1.51 22.58
C LYS A 275 -26.46 1.62 21.18
N GLY A 276 -26.49 2.83 20.61
CA GLY A 276 -26.97 3.04 19.25
C GLY A 276 -26.07 2.41 18.20
N TYR A 277 -24.75 2.40 18.44
CA TYR A 277 -23.79 1.73 17.55
C TYR A 277 -23.97 0.21 17.56
N GLU A 278 -24.10 -0.39 18.74
CA GLU A 278 -24.35 -1.83 18.91
C GLU A 278 -25.68 -2.26 18.26
N GLU A 279 -26.72 -1.43 18.35
CA GLU A 279 -27.99 -1.65 17.68
C GLU A 279 -27.83 -1.73 16.15
N VAL A 280 -27.06 -0.81 15.56
CA VAL A 280 -26.80 -0.81 14.12
C VAL A 280 -25.95 -2.02 13.72
N CYS A 281 -24.94 -2.39 14.52
CA CYS A 281 -24.18 -3.62 14.30
C CYS A 281 -25.08 -4.86 14.31
N ARG A 282 -25.98 -4.97 15.29
CA ARG A 282 -26.94 -6.08 15.39
C ARG A 282 -27.85 -6.12 14.15
N TRP A 283 -28.43 -4.98 13.79
CA TRP A 283 -29.27 -4.86 12.60
C TRP A 283 -28.56 -5.37 11.34
N GLN A 284 -27.32 -4.94 11.09
CA GLN A 284 -26.57 -5.34 9.90
C GLN A 284 -26.19 -6.82 9.89
N ASN A 285 -26.00 -7.44 11.06
CA ASN A 285 -25.71 -8.87 11.17
C ASN A 285 -26.97 -9.75 11.03
N GLU A 286 -28.16 -9.21 11.29
CA GLU A 286 -29.45 -9.92 11.20
C GLU A 286 -30.07 -9.85 9.79
N GLU A 287 -29.80 -8.79 9.03
CA GLU A 287 -30.32 -8.63 7.65
C GLU A 287 -29.39 -9.26 6.60
N ASN A 288 -29.94 -10.17 5.80
CA ASN A 288 -29.19 -10.87 4.74
C ASN A 288 -29.06 -10.05 3.43
N GLU A 289 -29.93 -9.07 3.21
CA GLU A 289 -29.94 -8.28 1.98
C GLU A 289 -30.49 -6.88 2.24
N ILE A 290 -29.67 -5.86 2.01
CA ILE A 290 -30.06 -4.46 2.17
C ILE A 290 -30.27 -3.86 0.80
N SER A 291 -31.51 -3.42 0.54
CA SER A 291 -31.91 -2.80 -0.71
C SER A 291 -32.19 -1.30 -0.55
N LEU A 292 -31.61 -0.50 -1.43
CA LEU A 292 -32.02 0.88 -1.65
C LEU A 292 -33.03 0.92 -2.80
N ASP A 293 -34.26 1.35 -2.49
CA ASP A 293 -35.33 1.59 -3.47
C ASP A 293 -35.28 3.08 -3.92
N PRO A 294 -34.81 3.41 -5.14
CA PRO A 294 -34.87 4.78 -5.63
C PRO A 294 -36.32 5.17 -5.92
N ILE A 295 -36.93 6.00 -5.07
CA ILE A 295 -38.24 6.59 -5.36
C ILE A 295 -38.05 7.61 -6.49
N PRO A 296 -38.70 7.46 -7.66
CA PRO A 296 -38.55 8.42 -8.73
C PRO A 296 -39.22 9.74 -8.33
N LYS A 297 -38.44 10.82 -8.24
CA LYS A 297 -39.00 12.18 -8.21
C LYS A 297 -39.73 12.41 -9.53
N ARG A 298 -41.03 12.70 -9.49
CA ARG A 298 -41.79 13.17 -10.67
C ARG A 298 -41.07 14.39 -11.26
N GLY A 299 -40.56 14.27 -12.48
CA GLY A 299 -40.18 15.41 -13.31
C GLY A 299 -38.70 15.58 -13.68
N ALA A 300 -37.84 14.56 -13.59
CA ALA A 300 -36.53 14.64 -14.25
C ALA A 300 -36.63 14.16 -15.72
N PRO A 301 -36.11 14.91 -16.71
CA PRO A 301 -36.10 14.46 -18.10
C PRO A 301 -35.13 13.27 -18.27
N PRO A 302 -35.34 12.42 -19.29
CA PRO A 302 -34.55 11.21 -19.47
C PRO A 302 -33.09 11.58 -19.76
N VAL A 303 -32.17 10.98 -19.02
CA VAL A 303 -30.74 11.00 -19.33
C VAL A 303 -30.47 9.81 -20.23
N ASP A 304 -30.00 10.08 -21.45
CA ASP A 304 -29.57 9.06 -22.41
C ASP A 304 -28.46 8.19 -21.79
N ASN A 305 -28.81 6.95 -21.44
CA ASN A 305 -27.86 5.90 -21.06
C ASN A 305 -27.41 5.14 -22.31
N ASP A 306 -26.57 5.76 -23.12
CA ASP A 306 -25.79 5.08 -24.15
C ASP A 306 -24.35 5.60 -24.12
N LYS A 307 -23.62 5.27 -23.05
CA LYS A 307 -22.16 5.14 -23.14
C LYS A 307 -21.70 3.92 -22.34
N PRO A 308 -20.99 2.97 -22.98
CA PRO A 308 -20.34 1.90 -22.26
C PRO A 308 -19.29 2.48 -21.32
N THR A 309 -19.24 1.94 -20.10
CA THR A 309 -18.23 2.23 -19.09
C THR A 309 -16.87 1.74 -19.61
N PHE A 310 -16.18 2.60 -20.36
CA PHE A 310 -14.81 2.34 -20.78
C PHE A 310 -13.88 2.38 -19.56
N GLY A 311 -13.04 1.35 -19.44
CA GLY A 311 -11.90 1.35 -18.54
C GLY A 311 -11.10 2.64 -18.70
N VAL A 312 -10.83 3.28 -17.58
CA VAL A 312 -10.12 4.56 -17.52
C VAL A 312 -8.66 4.30 -17.89
N THR A 313 -8.31 4.45 -19.17
CA THR A 313 -6.93 4.56 -19.62
C THR A 313 -6.42 5.95 -19.21
N GLN A 314 -5.62 6.03 -18.15
CA GLN A 314 -4.94 7.25 -17.72
C GLN A 314 -3.80 7.56 -18.72
N MET A 315 -3.95 8.63 -19.50
CA MET A 315 -2.85 9.29 -20.21
C MET A 315 -2.49 10.55 -19.43
N ALA A 316 -1.37 10.53 -18.71
CA ALA A 316 -0.77 11.71 -18.11
C ALA A 316 0.63 11.92 -18.72
N SER A 317 0.79 12.98 -19.51
CA SER A 317 2.07 13.40 -20.07
C SER A 317 2.81 14.29 -19.08
N SER A 318 4.05 13.97 -18.71
CA SER A 318 5.07 14.97 -18.33
C SER A 318 6.49 14.39 -18.22
N LEU A 319 7.33 14.82 -19.16
CA LEU A 319 8.74 15.26 -19.12
C LEU A 319 9.87 14.45 -18.44
N LEU A 320 9.62 13.34 -17.74
CA LEU A 320 10.64 12.31 -17.44
C LEU A 320 10.13 10.86 -17.55
N GLY A 321 8.97 10.63 -18.19
CA GLY A 321 8.52 9.33 -18.70
C GLY A 321 8.16 8.22 -17.70
N LEU A 322 8.51 8.32 -16.41
CA LEU A 322 8.37 7.22 -15.44
C LEU A 322 7.37 7.48 -14.28
N GLY A 323 6.92 8.72 -14.09
CA GLY A 323 6.06 9.12 -12.94
C GLY A 323 4.71 8.38 -12.83
N PRO A 324 3.87 8.37 -13.88
CA PRO A 324 2.54 7.75 -13.85
C PRO A 324 2.61 6.23 -13.59
N LEU A 325 3.59 5.59 -14.23
CA LEU A 325 3.92 4.17 -14.11
C LEU A 325 4.22 3.79 -12.66
N THR A 326 5.02 4.58 -11.94
CA THR A 326 5.33 4.23 -10.54
C THR A 326 4.11 4.24 -9.60
N SER A 327 3.14 5.14 -9.82
CA SER A 327 1.90 5.23 -9.02
C SER A 327 1.02 3.98 -9.13
N GLN A 328 1.00 3.35 -10.31
CA GLN A 328 0.17 2.18 -10.61
C GLN A 328 0.77 0.90 -9.99
N ALA A 329 2.09 0.75 -10.04
CA ALA A 329 2.83 -0.35 -9.40
C ALA A 329 2.54 -0.49 -7.89
N SER A 330 2.56 0.64 -7.16
CA SER A 330 2.31 0.66 -5.71
C SER A 330 0.87 0.32 -5.32
N ARG A 331 -0.10 0.41 -6.25
CA ARG A 331 -1.49 -0.02 -5.99
C ARG A 331 -1.67 -1.51 -6.13
N MET A 332 -1.04 -2.09 -7.14
CA MET A 332 -1.24 -3.49 -7.49
C MET A 332 -0.68 -4.44 -6.41
N THR A 333 0.50 -4.13 -5.85
CA THR A 333 1.07 -4.82 -4.67
C THR A 333 0.10 -4.89 -3.49
N HIS A 334 -0.69 -3.84 -3.24
CA HIS A 334 -1.65 -3.81 -2.13
C HIS A 334 -3.04 -4.36 -2.46
N SER A 335 -3.48 -4.31 -3.72
CA SER A 335 -4.77 -4.88 -4.16
C SER A 335 -4.89 -6.37 -3.77
N GLN A 336 -3.78 -7.12 -3.77
CA GLN A 336 -3.77 -8.53 -3.34
C GLN A 336 -3.83 -8.75 -1.83
N SER A 337 -3.26 -7.85 -1.02
CA SER A 337 -3.46 -7.90 0.44
C SER A 337 -4.93 -7.76 0.86
N VAL A 338 -5.72 -7.06 0.03
CA VAL A 338 -7.17 -6.92 0.19
C VAL A 338 -7.93 -8.10 -0.45
N ARG A 339 -7.45 -8.63 -1.60
CA ARG A 339 -8.08 -9.79 -2.28
C ARG A 339 -7.94 -11.10 -1.52
N LEU A 340 -6.81 -11.33 -0.82
CA LEU A 340 -6.59 -12.54 -0.01
C LEU A 340 -7.52 -12.65 1.21
N LYS A 341 -8.21 -11.56 1.59
CA LYS A 341 -9.23 -11.58 2.67
C LYS A 341 -10.60 -12.08 2.22
N ARG A 342 -10.87 -12.20 0.92
CA ARG A 342 -12.22 -12.46 0.39
C ARG A 342 -12.68 -13.93 0.47
N ILE A 343 -12.02 -14.76 1.27
CA ILE A 343 -12.40 -16.16 1.50
C ILE A 343 -12.54 -16.39 3.01
N ARG A 344 -13.61 -15.85 3.59
CA ARG A 344 -14.20 -16.38 4.82
C ARG A 344 -15.71 -16.42 4.63
N GLU A 345 -16.25 -17.64 4.65
CA GLU A 345 -17.68 -17.89 4.59
C GLU A 345 -18.31 -17.53 5.94
N GLY A 346 -19.19 -16.52 5.93
CA GLY A 346 -20.02 -16.09 7.06
C GLY A 346 -20.68 -14.73 6.78
N ASN A 347 -21.88 -14.49 7.32
CA ASN A 347 -22.61 -13.21 7.21
C ASN A 347 -22.04 -12.09 8.10
N HIS A 348 -20.78 -12.19 8.53
CA HIS A 348 -20.14 -11.21 9.39
C HIS A 348 -19.41 -10.18 8.53
N GLY A 349 -19.69 -8.90 8.76
CA GLY A 349 -19.05 -7.82 8.00
C GLY A 349 -17.52 -7.85 8.09
N ASP A 350 -16.86 -7.33 7.06
CA ASP A 350 -15.39 -7.32 7.00
C ASP A 350 -14.83 -6.35 8.04
N GLU A 351 -14.07 -6.88 9.00
CA GLU A 351 -13.42 -6.08 10.05
C GLU A 351 -12.05 -5.56 9.62
N GLU A 352 -11.83 -4.27 9.88
CA GLU A 352 -10.56 -3.58 9.64
C GLU A 352 -10.19 -2.68 10.84
N TYR A 353 -8.91 -2.69 11.19
CA TYR A 353 -8.36 -1.89 12.28
C TYR A 353 -7.38 -0.88 11.68
N PHE A 354 -7.53 0.40 12.03
CA PHE A 354 -6.70 1.48 11.50
C PHE A 354 -6.12 2.34 12.60
N GLU A 355 -4.87 2.72 12.43
CA GLU A 355 -4.29 3.90 13.08
C GLU A 355 -4.24 5.04 12.06
N ASN A 356 -4.69 6.23 12.45
CA ASN A 356 -4.76 7.40 11.59
C ASN A 356 -3.98 8.54 12.24
N TYR A 357 -2.95 9.03 11.55
CA TYR A 357 -2.15 10.18 11.94
C TYR A 357 -2.44 11.33 10.98
N PHE A 358 -2.74 12.51 11.53
CA PHE A 358 -3.13 13.69 10.77
C PHE A 358 -2.01 14.72 10.79
N PHE A 359 -1.80 15.38 9.66
CA PHE A 359 -0.68 16.30 9.46
C PHE A 359 -1.14 17.66 8.96
N ASP A 360 -0.50 18.70 9.46
CA ASP A 360 -0.61 20.09 8.98
C ASP A 360 0.66 20.86 9.43
N ASP A 361 0.79 22.15 9.14
CA ASP A 361 1.91 22.97 9.65
C ASP A 361 1.74 23.36 11.14
N ARG A 362 0.51 23.33 11.64
CA ARG A 362 0.08 23.52 13.02
C ARG A 362 -1.37 23.06 13.20
N PRO A 363 -1.87 22.89 14.44
CA PRO A 363 -3.30 22.82 14.72
C PRO A 363 -4.08 23.91 13.95
N ASN A 364 -5.09 23.52 13.17
CA ASN A 364 -5.86 24.41 12.26
C ASN A 364 -4.98 25.22 11.30
N GLY A 365 -4.05 24.51 10.68
CA GLY A 365 -3.01 25.07 9.85
C GLY A 365 -3.43 25.41 8.43
N THR A 366 -2.43 25.49 7.58
CA THR A 366 -2.58 25.85 6.17
C THR A 366 -3.49 24.87 5.41
N LEU A 367 -3.44 23.57 5.71
CA LEU A 367 -4.32 22.60 5.06
C LEU A 367 -5.76 22.75 5.55
N ALA A 368 -5.97 22.84 6.86
CA ALA A 368 -7.30 23.03 7.44
C ALA A 368 -7.99 24.29 6.91
N ALA A 369 -7.27 25.42 6.81
CA ALA A 369 -7.78 26.67 6.26
C ALA A 369 -8.28 26.53 4.81
N LYS A 370 -7.59 25.68 4.01
CA LYS A 370 -7.95 25.36 2.63
C LYS A 370 -8.94 24.19 2.50
N LYS A 371 -9.48 23.69 3.62
CA LYS A 371 -10.38 22.52 3.69
C LYS A 371 -9.75 21.22 3.16
N TYR A 372 -8.44 21.10 3.34
CA TYR A 372 -7.70 19.88 3.09
C TYR A 372 -7.41 19.12 4.39
N THR A 373 -7.35 17.80 4.30
CA THR A 373 -6.88 16.91 5.36
C THR A 373 -5.82 15.97 4.79
N LEU A 374 -4.59 16.06 5.30
CA LEU A 374 -3.53 15.09 5.02
C LEU A 374 -3.47 14.06 6.15
N ARG A 375 -3.51 12.78 5.77
CA ARG A 375 -3.57 11.68 6.73
C ARG A 375 -2.72 10.49 6.29
N LEU A 376 -1.89 10.00 7.20
CA LEU A 376 -1.28 8.68 7.10
C LEU A 376 -2.17 7.67 7.81
N ARG A 377 -2.55 6.61 7.12
CA ARG A 377 -3.31 5.49 7.66
C ARG A 377 -2.45 4.23 7.66
N CYS A 378 -2.34 3.58 8.81
CA CYS A 378 -1.79 2.24 8.97
C CYS A 378 -2.94 1.25 9.16
N CYS A 379 -3.05 0.24 8.30
CA CYS A 379 -4.08 -0.79 8.35
C CYS A 379 -3.55 -2.05 9.05
N ASN A 380 -4.37 -2.73 9.86
CA ASN A 380 -4.05 -4.01 10.50
C ASN A 380 -5.20 -5.03 10.26
N PRO A 381 -4.91 -6.32 9.99
CA PRO A 381 -3.74 -6.88 9.29
C PRO A 381 -3.95 -6.88 7.76
N PRO A 382 -2.93 -6.74 6.88
CA PRO A 382 -1.50 -6.42 7.12
C PRO A 382 -1.21 -4.91 7.16
N THR A 383 -0.06 -4.53 7.75
CA THR A 383 0.52 -3.17 7.91
C THR A 383 0.76 -2.46 6.57
N ALA A 384 -0.32 -2.18 5.86
CA ALA A 384 -0.34 -1.36 4.67
C ALA A 384 -0.46 0.10 5.08
N PHE A 385 0.40 0.94 4.50
CA PHE A 385 0.40 2.37 4.78
C PHE A 385 -0.17 3.10 3.58
N SER A 386 -1.16 3.95 3.82
CA SER A 386 -1.72 4.83 2.79
C SER A 386 -1.65 6.28 3.25
N LEU A 387 -1.10 7.11 2.38
CA LEU A 387 -1.11 8.56 2.52
C LEU A 387 -2.28 9.10 1.70
N GLU A 388 -3.16 9.84 2.37
CA GLU A 388 -4.37 10.39 1.77
C GLU A 388 -4.41 11.90 1.96
N LEU A 389 -4.62 12.62 0.86
CA LEU A 389 -5.01 14.02 0.87
C LEU A 389 -6.47 14.12 0.45
N ARG A 390 -7.30 14.69 1.32
CA ARG A 390 -8.74 14.87 1.08
C ARG A 390 -9.08 16.34 1.03
N LYS A 391 -9.82 16.78 0.02
CA LYS A 391 -10.46 18.09 -0.03
C LYS A 391 -11.94 17.94 0.26
N GLU A 392 -12.44 18.58 1.29
CA GLU A 392 -13.85 18.49 1.65
C GLU A 392 -14.74 19.24 0.64
N LYS A 393 -15.86 18.63 0.24
CA LYS A 393 -16.93 19.30 -0.52
C LYS A 393 -18.11 19.57 0.42
N TRP A 394 -18.45 20.85 0.57
CA TRP A 394 -19.46 21.33 1.51
C TRP A 394 -20.77 21.69 0.82
N SER A 395 -21.90 21.48 1.50
CA SER A 395 -23.20 22.05 1.16
C SER A 395 -23.93 22.52 2.42
N ALA A 396 -25.13 23.13 2.26
CA ALA A 396 -25.93 23.65 3.37
C ALA A 396 -26.28 22.61 4.45
N GLY A 397 -26.12 21.30 4.17
CA GLY A 397 -26.35 20.19 5.09
C GLY A 397 -25.07 19.46 5.53
N GLY A 398 -23.90 20.11 5.53
CA GLY A 398 -22.63 19.52 5.98
C GLY A 398 -21.76 18.96 4.86
N VAL A 399 -20.86 18.01 5.19
CA VAL A 399 -19.93 17.42 4.22
C VAL A 399 -20.67 16.38 3.38
N LYS A 400 -20.87 16.64 2.08
CA LYS A 400 -21.54 15.73 1.13
C LYS A 400 -20.59 14.85 0.32
N GLY A 401 -19.28 15.08 0.44
CA GLY A 401 -18.25 14.28 -0.22
C GLY A 401 -16.86 14.86 -0.04
N TYR A 402 -15.90 14.25 -0.72
CA TYR A 402 -14.53 14.73 -0.76
C TYR A 402 -13.92 14.43 -2.13
N GLU A 403 -12.97 15.24 -2.56
CA GLU A 403 -11.97 14.83 -3.54
C GLU A 403 -10.84 14.12 -2.79
N ARG A 404 -10.43 12.91 -3.20
CA ARG A 404 -9.43 12.11 -2.48
C ARG A 404 -8.27 11.74 -3.38
N ARG A 405 -7.09 12.25 -3.06
CA ARG A 405 -5.83 11.71 -3.59
C ARG A 405 -5.24 10.72 -2.61
N ARG A 406 -4.90 9.52 -3.08
CA ARG A 406 -4.35 8.45 -2.23
C ARG A 406 -3.12 7.86 -2.90
N ALA A 407 -2.05 7.69 -2.14
CA ALA A 407 -0.93 6.84 -2.49
C ALA A 407 -0.71 5.80 -1.39
N TYR A 408 -0.30 4.61 -1.80
CA TYR A 408 0.25 3.65 -0.85
C TYR A 408 1.74 3.92 -0.69
N ILE A 409 2.22 3.90 0.55
CA ILE A 409 3.60 4.24 0.85
C ILE A 409 4.28 3.07 1.57
N SER A 410 5.59 2.96 1.39
CA SER A 410 6.38 1.98 2.12
C SER A 410 6.37 2.24 3.63
N GLY A 411 6.45 1.18 4.43
CA GLY A 411 6.51 1.29 5.89
C GLY A 411 7.71 2.08 6.41
N ASP A 412 8.83 2.08 5.69
CA ASP A 412 10.01 2.89 6.06
C ASP A 412 9.78 4.40 5.86
N VAL A 413 9.03 4.78 4.80
CA VAL A 413 8.65 6.18 4.58
C VAL A 413 7.56 6.60 5.55
N ALA A 414 6.58 5.73 5.84
CA ALA A 414 5.60 5.95 6.90
C ALA A 414 6.29 6.18 8.25
N ARG A 415 7.31 5.37 8.59
CA ARG A 415 8.14 5.55 9.78
C ARG A 415 8.81 6.91 9.81
N LEU A 416 9.45 7.31 8.71
CA LEU A 416 10.11 8.61 8.60
C LEU A 416 9.11 9.74 8.83
N MET A 417 7.92 9.65 8.23
CA MET A 417 6.86 10.65 8.34
C MET A 417 6.33 10.77 9.78
N LEU A 418 6.23 9.67 10.52
CA LEU A 418 5.83 9.66 11.93
C LEU A 418 6.93 10.20 12.85
N ARG A 419 8.20 9.87 12.57
CA ARG A 419 9.36 10.28 13.38
C ARG A 419 9.73 11.74 13.18
N ASP A 420 9.76 12.18 11.92
CA ASP A 420 10.20 13.50 11.51
C ASP A 420 9.44 13.93 10.24
N PRO A 421 8.23 14.49 10.39
CA PRO A 421 7.41 14.91 9.26
C PRO A 421 8.06 16.02 8.43
N ASN A 422 8.92 16.85 9.04
CA ASN A 422 9.66 17.89 8.32
C ASN A 422 10.75 17.29 7.43
N LYS A 423 11.53 16.32 7.93
CA LYS A 423 12.51 15.59 7.11
C LYS A 423 11.82 14.81 6.00
N PHE A 424 10.64 14.24 6.24
CA PHE A 424 9.82 13.67 5.18
C PHE A 424 9.48 14.73 4.11
N LEU A 425 8.86 15.85 4.50
CA LEU A 425 8.48 16.94 3.59
C LEU A 425 9.68 17.47 2.80
N ASN A 426 10.84 17.60 3.43
CA ASN A 426 12.12 18.04 2.85
C ASN A 426 12.75 17.00 1.93
N SER A 427 12.44 15.72 2.12
CA SER A 427 12.95 14.64 1.28
C SER A 427 12.11 14.35 0.04
N LEU A 428 10.95 15.00 -0.10
CA LEU A 428 10.14 14.91 -1.31
C LEU A 428 10.86 15.65 -2.44
N SER A 429 11.14 14.94 -3.53
CA SER A 429 11.72 15.53 -4.73
C SER A 429 10.85 16.70 -5.21
N SER A 430 11.48 17.76 -5.70
CA SER A 430 10.78 18.88 -6.35
C SER A 430 10.01 18.44 -7.60
N GLN A 431 10.35 17.27 -8.16
CA GLN A 431 9.66 16.64 -9.29
C GLN A 431 8.54 15.69 -8.85
N SER A 432 8.43 15.35 -7.56
CA SER A 432 7.31 14.54 -7.06
C SER A 432 6.02 15.36 -7.03
N SER A 433 4.92 14.79 -7.50
CA SER A 433 3.63 15.51 -7.50
C SER A 433 3.13 15.79 -6.08
N LEU A 434 3.44 14.91 -5.11
CA LEU A 434 3.17 15.16 -3.70
C LEU A 434 3.99 16.34 -3.16
N GLY A 435 5.28 16.41 -3.48
CA GLY A 435 6.15 17.51 -3.08
C GLY A 435 5.68 18.84 -3.67
N HIS A 436 5.33 18.85 -4.97
CA HIS A 436 4.76 20.01 -5.65
C HIS A 436 3.44 20.45 -4.99
N LEU A 437 2.49 19.52 -4.80
CA LEU A 437 1.21 19.80 -4.18
C LEU A 437 1.33 20.37 -2.76
N LEU A 438 2.12 19.72 -1.88
CA LEU A 438 2.24 20.14 -0.49
C LEU A 438 3.05 21.43 -0.33
N ARG A 439 4.17 21.58 -1.05
CA ARG A 439 5.07 22.74 -0.88
C ARG A 439 4.63 23.94 -1.70
N ARG A 440 4.27 23.74 -2.97
CA ARG A 440 3.98 24.82 -3.92
C ARG A 440 2.51 25.22 -3.89
N ASP A 441 1.61 24.27 -4.12
CA ASP A 441 0.18 24.59 -4.24
C ASP A 441 -0.44 24.89 -2.86
N MET A 442 -0.12 24.06 -1.87
CA MET A 442 -0.60 24.25 -0.51
C MET A 442 0.24 25.27 0.28
N GLY A 443 1.52 25.46 -0.06
CA GLY A 443 2.39 26.45 0.57
C GLY A 443 3.00 25.98 1.90
N LEU A 444 3.04 24.67 2.17
CA LEU A 444 3.57 24.13 3.42
C LEU A 444 5.09 24.25 3.46
N GLN A 445 5.61 24.96 4.46
CA GLN A 445 7.04 25.06 4.76
C GLN A 445 7.49 24.06 5.84
N LYS A 446 6.55 23.61 6.65
CA LYS A 446 6.75 22.65 7.73
C LYS A 446 5.57 21.70 7.78
N LEU A 447 5.80 20.53 8.35
CA LEU A 447 4.79 19.52 8.62
C LEU A 447 4.95 19.05 10.06
N THR A 448 3.84 18.95 10.77
CA THR A 448 3.76 18.40 12.12
C THR A 448 2.54 17.50 12.21
N ILE A 449 2.55 16.64 13.22
CA ILE A 449 1.41 15.79 13.55
C ILE A 449 0.47 16.62 14.40
N VAL A 450 -0.78 16.71 13.97
CA VAL A 450 -1.82 17.54 14.59
C VAL A 450 -2.93 16.71 15.23
N GLY A 451 -2.94 15.40 15.01
CA GLY A 451 -3.89 14.51 15.64
C GLY A 451 -3.63 13.04 15.35
N TYR A 452 -4.25 12.21 16.18
CA TYR A 452 -4.17 10.77 16.13
C TYR A 452 -5.52 10.16 16.51
N CYS A 453 -5.95 9.13 15.80
CA CYS A 453 -7.06 8.30 16.24
C CYS A 453 -6.92 6.85 15.77
N LYS A 454 -7.56 5.95 16.52
CA LYS A 454 -7.74 4.55 16.15
C LYS A 454 -9.15 4.39 15.57
N THR A 455 -9.31 3.51 14.60
CA THR A 455 -10.62 3.20 14.02
C THR A 455 -10.78 1.71 13.87
N HIS A 456 -11.81 1.16 14.50
CA HIS A 456 -12.34 -0.14 14.17
C HIS A 456 -13.49 0.04 13.17
N ARG A 457 -13.42 -0.65 12.04
CA ARG A 457 -14.42 -0.58 10.98
C ARG A 457 -14.99 -1.96 10.72
N ILE A 458 -16.30 -2.02 10.58
CA ILE A 458 -17.03 -3.15 10.02
C ILE A 458 -17.65 -2.72 8.71
N THR A 459 -17.43 -3.47 7.64
CA THR A 459 -17.97 -3.17 6.31
C THR A 459 -18.98 -4.24 5.88
N TYR A 460 -20.19 -3.80 5.54
CA TYR A 460 -21.25 -4.63 4.97
C TYR A 460 -21.51 -4.22 3.52
N ASN A 461 -21.95 -5.18 2.70
CA ASN A 461 -22.30 -4.95 1.31
C ASN A 461 -23.82 -4.76 1.17
N GLY A 462 -24.23 -3.75 0.41
CA GLY A 462 -25.63 -3.46 0.09
C GLY A 462 -25.86 -3.45 -1.42
N LYS A 463 -27.11 -3.66 -1.84
CA LYS A 463 -27.51 -3.69 -3.26
C LYS A 463 -28.51 -2.57 -3.57
N ILE A 464 -28.46 -2.05 -4.80
CA ILE A 464 -29.42 -1.08 -5.31
C ILE A 464 -30.39 -1.83 -6.22
N ILE A 465 -31.66 -1.89 -5.82
CA ILE A 465 -32.69 -2.65 -6.54
C ILE A 465 -33.61 -1.66 -7.27
N GLU A 466 -33.85 -1.90 -8.55
CA GLU A 466 -34.85 -1.15 -9.30
C GLU A 466 -36.18 -1.93 -9.32
N ARG A 467 -37.22 -1.40 -8.68
CA ARG A 467 -38.58 -1.90 -8.89
C ARG A 467 -39.07 -1.42 -10.24
N ARG A 468 -39.09 -2.29 -11.24
CA ARG A 468 -39.97 -2.08 -12.40
C ARG A 468 -41.40 -2.07 -11.89
N MET A 469 -42.08 -0.93 -11.98
CA MET A 469 -43.53 -0.90 -11.87
C MET A 469 -44.05 -1.73 -13.04
N VAL A 470 -44.51 -2.95 -12.76
CA VAL A 470 -45.46 -3.61 -13.64
C VAL A 470 -46.74 -2.80 -13.48
N GLU A 471 -47.06 -1.98 -14.48
CA GLU A 471 -48.40 -1.40 -14.57
C GLU A 471 -49.38 -2.57 -14.67
N ASP A 472 -50.16 -2.80 -13.61
CA ASP A 472 -51.30 -3.70 -13.59
C ASP A 472 -52.36 -3.19 -14.58
N SER A 473 -52.12 -3.42 -15.87
CA SER A 473 -53.11 -3.29 -16.94
C SER A 473 -54.01 -4.53 -16.97
N GLN A 474 -54.62 -4.85 -15.83
CA GLN A 474 -55.72 -5.80 -15.74
C GLN A 474 -56.84 -5.24 -14.86
N ARG A 475 -57.45 -4.15 -15.33
CA ARG A 475 -58.84 -3.85 -15.01
C ARG A 475 -59.53 -3.18 -16.19
N THR A 476 -60.71 -3.70 -16.48
CA THR A 476 -61.72 -3.25 -17.47
C THR A 476 -61.47 -3.54 -18.95
N GLN A 477 -61.80 -4.76 -19.38
CA GLN A 477 -62.60 -4.94 -20.60
C GLN A 477 -63.73 -5.94 -20.33
N ASN A 478 -64.90 -5.40 -20.00
CA ASN A 478 -66.18 -6.08 -20.19
C ASN A 478 -66.75 -5.59 -21.52
N GLY A 479 -67.07 -6.49 -22.45
CA GLY A 479 -67.74 -6.14 -23.71
C GLY A 479 -67.82 -7.26 -24.74
N ASN A 480 -68.71 -8.22 -24.50
CA ASN A 480 -69.52 -8.99 -25.48
C ASN A 480 -68.87 -9.58 -26.77
N ALA A 481 -68.90 -10.93 -26.84
CA ALA A 481 -69.77 -11.72 -27.73
C ALA A 481 -69.06 -12.90 -28.44
N GLY A 482 -69.55 -14.13 -28.17
CA GLY A 482 -69.77 -15.12 -29.23
C GLY A 482 -68.85 -16.35 -29.35
N LYS A 483 -69.45 -17.52 -29.09
CA LYS A 483 -69.28 -18.85 -29.74
C LYS A 483 -68.11 -19.80 -29.33
N VAL A 484 -68.48 -20.75 -28.47
CA VAL A 484 -68.50 -22.24 -28.65
C VAL A 484 -67.32 -22.97 -29.34
N ALA A 485 -66.65 -23.78 -28.51
CA ALA A 485 -66.12 -25.16 -28.65
C ALA A 485 -65.03 -25.54 -29.68
N ALA A 486 -63.90 -26.05 -29.16
CA ALA A 486 -63.42 -27.45 -29.33
C ALA A 486 -62.15 -27.68 -28.47
N ARG A 487 -61.91 -28.94 -28.04
CA ARG A 487 -60.78 -29.43 -27.20
C ARG A 487 -60.00 -30.51 -28.00
N PRO A 488 -58.87 -31.07 -27.50
CA PRO A 488 -57.42 -30.75 -27.68
C PRO A 488 -56.71 -31.84 -28.59
N PRO A 489 -55.36 -32.09 -28.71
CA PRO A 489 -54.27 -32.03 -27.70
C PRO A 489 -52.84 -31.62 -28.18
N ASP A 490 -51.89 -31.69 -27.24
CA ASP A 490 -50.43 -31.85 -27.36
C ASP A 490 -49.55 -30.65 -27.80
N VAL A 491 -49.03 -29.91 -26.81
CA VAL A 491 -47.57 -29.66 -26.67
C VAL A 491 -47.26 -29.43 -25.18
N GLU A 492 -46.36 -30.23 -24.62
CA GLU A 492 -45.73 -30.03 -23.31
C GLU A 492 -45.16 -28.61 -23.18
N PHE A 493 -45.57 -27.86 -22.16
CA PHE A 493 -44.74 -26.79 -21.63
C PHE A 493 -44.59 -26.96 -20.12
N THR A 494 -43.40 -27.45 -19.77
CA THR A 494 -42.83 -27.52 -18.43
C THR A 494 -42.99 -26.22 -17.65
N LEU A 495 -43.50 -26.39 -16.43
CA LEU A 495 -43.46 -25.43 -15.33
C LEU A 495 -42.03 -24.96 -15.04
N PHE A 496 -41.70 -23.73 -15.42
CA PHE A 496 -40.68 -22.90 -14.76
C PHE A 496 -41.08 -21.42 -14.89
N HIS A 497 -41.79 -20.89 -13.90
CA HIS A 497 -41.77 -19.45 -13.64
C HIS A 497 -40.86 -19.24 -12.43
N GLY A 498 -39.59 -18.94 -12.72
CA GLY A 498 -38.61 -18.50 -11.72
C GLY A 498 -38.94 -17.12 -11.15
N PRO A 499 -38.29 -16.72 -10.05
CA PRO A 499 -38.53 -15.43 -9.41
C PRO A 499 -38.18 -14.29 -10.37
N SER A 500 -39.05 -13.26 -10.41
CA SER A 500 -38.84 -12.07 -11.23
C SER A 500 -37.52 -11.42 -10.87
N SER A 501 -36.62 -11.34 -11.85
CA SER A 501 -35.32 -10.69 -11.72
C SER A 501 -35.51 -9.18 -11.64
N ALA A 502 -35.56 -8.64 -10.42
CA ALA A 502 -35.30 -7.22 -10.21
C ALA A 502 -33.84 -6.95 -10.62
N GLY A 503 -33.64 -6.04 -11.58
CA GLY A 503 -32.30 -5.68 -12.05
C GLY A 503 -31.52 -4.98 -10.94
N CYS A 504 -30.38 -5.54 -10.54
CA CYS A 504 -29.42 -4.85 -9.67
C CYS A 504 -28.73 -3.76 -10.48
N ARG A 505 -28.84 -2.49 -10.07
CA ARG A 505 -28.25 -1.33 -10.77
C ARG A 505 -26.82 -1.01 -10.27
N GLY A 506 -26.40 -1.62 -9.16
CA GLY A 506 -25.10 -1.41 -8.56
C GLY A 506 -25.03 -1.86 -7.10
N GLU A 507 -23.81 -1.88 -6.56
CA GLU A 507 -23.52 -2.22 -5.16
C GLU A 507 -23.07 -0.97 -4.40
N PHE A 508 -23.33 -0.94 -3.09
CA PHE A 508 -22.78 0.06 -2.19
C PHE A 508 -22.27 -0.62 -0.91
N SER A 509 -21.53 0.11 -0.09
CA SER A 509 -21.04 -0.40 1.20
C SER A 509 -21.56 0.41 2.36
N ILE A 510 -21.87 -0.28 3.46
CA ILE A 510 -22.25 0.30 4.75
C ILE A 510 -21.06 0.10 5.68
N GLN A 511 -20.43 1.19 6.08
CA GLN A 511 -19.23 1.19 6.92
C GLN A 511 -19.60 1.71 8.31
N LEU A 512 -19.55 0.83 9.30
CA LEU A 512 -19.70 1.18 10.71
C LEU A 512 -18.31 1.44 11.30
N ASN A 513 -18.06 2.66 11.75
CA ASN A 513 -16.77 3.06 12.31
C ASN A 513 -16.92 3.35 13.81
N ARG A 514 -16.17 2.64 14.64
CA ARG A 514 -15.89 3.00 16.04
C ARG A 514 -14.53 3.68 16.08
N ILE A 515 -14.52 4.96 16.41
CA ILE A 515 -13.34 5.83 16.36
C ILE A 515 -12.97 6.18 17.79
N MET A 516 -11.75 5.81 18.19
CA MET A 516 -11.19 6.15 19.50
C MET A 516 -10.21 7.30 19.30
N VAL A 517 -10.49 8.42 19.95
CA VAL A 517 -9.71 9.65 19.85
C VAL A 517 -9.08 9.92 21.21
N ASP A 518 -7.77 9.79 21.26
CA ASP A 518 -7.00 10.17 22.43
C ASP A 518 -6.84 11.69 22.46
N THR A 519 -7.51 12.32 23.42
CA THR A 519 -7.47 13.78 23.61
C THR A 519 -6.51 14.19 24.73
N GLY A 520 -5.96 13.23 25.48
CA GLY A 520 -5.07 13.48 26.60
C GLY A 520 -3.59 13.38 26.26
N SER A 521 -3.23 12.59 25.24
CA SER A 521 -1.84 12.44 24.80
C SER A 521 -1.44 13.45 23.72
N ASP A 522 -0.18 13.87 23.76
CA ASP A 522 0.44 14.62 22.66
C ASP A 522 0.58 13.70 21.43
N PRO A 523 -0.10 14.01 20.30
CA PRO A 523 -0.08 13.15 19.12
C PRO A 523 1.33 13.02 18.51
N VAL A 524 2.22 14.00 18.74
CA VAL A 524 3.63 13.92 18.31
C VAL A 524 4.36 12.83 19.09
N LYS A 525 4.11 12.71 20.40
CA LYS A 525 4.71 11.65 21.23
C LYS A 525 4.18 10.27 20.87
N VAL A 526 2.88 10.15 20.60
CA VAL A 526 2.26 8.89 20.16
C VAL A 526 2.89 8.42 18.85
N ALA A 527 3.00 9.31 17.86
CA ALA A 527 3.61 8.98 16.59
C ALA A 527 5.11 8.68 16.70
N LYS A 528 5.84 9.41 17.54
CA LYS A 528 7.26 9.11 17.80
C LYS A 528 7.42 7.70 18.37
N ARG A 529 6.63 7.33 19.38
CA ARG A 529 6.59 5.97 19.92
C ARG A 529 6.28 4.95 18.82
N ALA A 530 5.22 5.17 18.04
CA ALA A 530 4.86 4.29 16.92
C ALA A 530 6.01 4.10 15.94
N SER A 531 6.75 5.17 15.63
CA SER A 531 7.89 5.13 14.71
C SER A 531 9.09 4.34 15.24
N GLU A 532 9.22 4.22 16.57
CA GLU A 532 10.25 3.47 17.27
C GLU A 532 9.87 1.99 17.42
N GLU A 533 8.57 1.66 17.27
CA GLU A 533 8.09 0.28 17.26
C GLU A 533 8.54 -0.50 16.02
N ARG A 534 8.62 -1.82 16.22
CA ARG A 534 9.05 -2.79 15.22
C ARG A 534 8.25 -2.74 13.92
N CYS A 535 6.94 -2.50 13.99
CA CYS A 535 5.99 -2.53 12.87
C CYS A 535 5.39 -1.17 12.49
N CYS A 536 5.87 -0.04 13.04
CA CYS A 536 5.25 1.28 12.83
C CYS A 536 3.77 1.36 13.23
N SER A 537 3.40 0.57 14.24
CA SER A 537 2.09 0.58 14.87
C SER A 537 2.34 0.46 16.36
N ILE A 538 1.57 1.19 17.16
CA ILE A 538 1.56 1.00 18.61
C ILE A 538 0.86 -0.30 19.01
N PHE A 539 0.25 -0.98 18.02
CA PHE A 539 -0.45 -2.24 18.19
C PHE A 539 0.42 -3.43 17.82
N ASN A 540 0.49 -4.42 18.71
CA ASN A 540 1.22 -5.66 18.48
C ASN A 540 0.29 -6.71 17.83
N PRO A 541 0.55 -7.15 16.59
CA PRO A 541 -0.28 -8.15 15.91
C PRO A 541 -0.25 -9.55 16.58
N ARG A 542 0.66 -9.80 17.55
CA ARG A 542 0.75 -11.08 18.27
C ARG A 542 -0.18 -11.21 19.49
N GLY A 543 -1.05 -10.23 19.75
CA GLY A 543 -2.01 -10.26 20.85
C GLY A 543 -3.45 -10.12 20.36
N CYS A 544 -4.27 -11.17 20.55
CA CYS A 544 -5.70 -11.21 20.25
C CYS A 544 -6.52 -10.25 21.13
N SER A 545 -6.44 -8.93 20.91
CA SER A 545 -7.33 -7.98 21.58
C SER A 545 -7.67 -6.78 20.69
N PRO A 546 -8.95 -6.38 20.52
CA PRO A 546 -9.30 -5.11 19.91
C PRO A 546 -8.68 -3.96 20.72
N PHE A 547 -8.19 -2.92 20.04
CA PHE A 547 -7.53 -1.72 20.60
C PHE A 547 -7.72 -1.53 22.13
N PRO A 548 -6.67 -1.72 22.97
CA PRO A 548 -6.79 -1.43 24.39
C PRO A 548 -7.18 0.03 24.56
N ARG A 549 -8.26 0.26 25.31
CA ARG A 549 -8.81 1.59 25.57
C ARG A 549 -7.93 2.31 26.56
N GLU A 550 -7.45 3.48 26.18
CA GLU A 550 -6.75 4.38 27.10
C GLU A 550 -7.77 5.20 27.91
N PRO A 551 -7.51 5.52 29.19
CA PRO A 551 -8.43 6.31 30.01
C PRO A 551 -8.76 7.71 29.43
N SER A 552 -7.88 8.27 28.60
CA SER A 552 -8.04 9.56 27.93
C SER A 552 -8.80 9.50 26.60
N GLU A 553 -9.19 8.31 26.15
CA GLU A 553 -9.86 8.13 24.86
C GLU A 553 -11.36 8.43 24.95
N THR A 554 -11.79 9.30 24.05
CA THR A 554 -13.19 9.54 23.73
C THR A 554 -13.60 8.69 22.53
N GLU A 555 -14.84 8.21 22.54
CA GLU A 555 -15.36 7.37 21.47
C GLU A 555 -16.35 8.16 20.61
N SER A 556 -16.21 8.02 19.30
CA SER A 556 -17.18 8.49 18.32
C SER A 556 -17.60 7.33 17.44
N TYR A 557 -18.89 7.25 17.16
CA TYR A 557 -19.48 6.18 16.36
C TYR A 557 -20.08 6.77 15.10
N GLU A 558 -19.84 6.13 13.96
CA GLU A 558 -20.32 6.65 12.68
C GLU A 558 -20.79 5.55 11.76
N VAL A 559 -21.84 5.84 11.01
CA VAL A 559 -22.30 5.04 9.88
C VAL A 559 -22.05 5.82 8.59
N LYS A 560 -21.42 5.16 7.62
CA LYS A 560 -21.14 5.74 6.31
C LYS A 560 -21.66 4.83 5.20
N LEU A 561 -22.45 5.38 4.29
CA LEU A 561 -22.78 4.76 3.01
C LEU A 561 -21.76 5.22 1.97
N ALA A 562 -21.04 4.29 1.35
CA ALA A 562 -19.99 4.59 0.38
C ALA A 562 -20.18 3.80 -0.93
N GLY A 563 -19.68 4.35 -2.05
CA GLY A 563 -19.87 3.76 -3.37
C GLY A 563 -21.24 4.04 -4.00
N LEU A 564 -21.96 5.08 -3.53
CA LEU A 564 -23.27 5.42 -4.08
C LEU A 564 -23.13 6.01 -5.50
N PRO A 565 -23.96 5.57 -6.46
CA PRO A 565 -24.07 6.21 -7.76
C PRO A 565 -24.48 7.69 -7.66
N GLU A 566 -24.14 8.46 -8.70
CA GLU A 566 -24.49 9.87 -8.78
C GLU A 566 -26.02 10.07 -8.70
N GLY A 567 -26.45 11.01 -7.84
CA GLY A 567 -27.85 11.39 -7.66
C GLY A 567 -28.59 10.58 -6.58
N LEU A 568 -27.98 9.52 -6.02
CA LEU A 568 -28.62 8.69 -4.99
C LEU A 568 -28.28 9.08 -3.55
N ALA A 569 -27.39 10.05 -3.32
CA ALA A 569 -27.01 10.48 -1.96
C ALA A 569 -28.22 10.83 -1.08
N ALA A 570 -29.14 11.66 -1.59
CA ALA A 570 -30.28 12.15 -0.82
C ALA A 570 -31.25 11.01 -0.47
N THR A 571 -31.54 10.13 -1.43
CA THR A 571 -32.39 8.96 -1.21
C THR A 571 -31.77 7.99 -0.20
N ALA A 572 -30.45 7.76 -0.31
CA ALA A 572 -29.72 6.91 0.62
C ALA A 572 -29.67 7.52 2.04
N GLU A 573 -29.61 8.85 2.14
CA GLU A 573 -29.68 9.58 3.40
C GLU A 573 -31.06 9.46 4.04
N ASP A 574 -32.14 9.70 3.29
CA ASP A 574 -33.52 9.56 3.77
C ASP A 574 -33.81 8.12 4.22
N TRP A 575 -33.34 7.13 3.45
CA TRP A 575 -33.43 5.72 3.82
C TRP A 575 -32.70 5.45 5.14
N LEU A 576 -31.43 5.85 5.25
CA LEU A 576 -30.63 5.61 6.44
C LEU A 576 -31.25 6.27 7.68
N VAL A 577 -31.69 7.52 7.55
CA VAL A 577 -32.38 8.25 8.61
C VAL A 577 -33.64 7.53 9.04
N SER A 578 -34.45 7.06 8.10
CA SER A 578 -35.66 6.27 8.39
C SER A 578 -35.33 4.98 9.16
N GLN A 579 -34.30 4.24 8.74
CA GLN A 579 -33.86 3.01 9.40
C GLN A 579 -33.36 3.26 10.83
N LEU A 580 -32.60 4.34 11.04
CA LEU A 580 -32.14 4.73 12.37
C LEU A 580 -33.31 5.15 13.27
N HIS A 581 -34.29 5.88 12.72
CA HIS A 581 -35.48 6.32 13.48
C HIS A 581 -36.35 5.15 13.93
N GLN A 582 -36.59 4.18 13.05
CA GLN A 582 -37.35 2.96 13.36
C GLN A 582 -36.71 2.16 14.51
N ARG A 583 -35.37 2.19 14.60
CA ARG A 583 -34.58 1.51 15.64
C ARG A 583 -34.29 2.39 16.85
N GLN A 584 -34.90 3.58 16.93
CA GLN A 584 -34.71 4.54 18.02
C GLN A 584 -33.24 4.95 18.25
N VAL A 585 -32.43 4.90 17.18
CA VAL A 585 -31.02 5.30 17.23
C VAL A 585 -30.92 6.80 17.02
N GLN A 586 -30.38 7.50 18.01
CA GLN A 586 -30.10 8.94 17.89
C GLN A 586 -28.84 9.18 17.06
N TRP A 587 -28.87 10.21 16.21
CA TRP A 587 -27.77 10.56 15.31
C TRP A 587 -27.64 12.06 15.10
N GLU A 588 -26.51 12.49 14.53
CA GLU A 588 -26.27 13.87 14.09
C GLU A 588 -25.46 13.89 12.78
N VAL A 589 -25.57 14.99 12.03
CA VAL A 589 -24.83 15.19 10.79
C VAL A 589 -23.35 15.46 11.08
N VAL A 590 -22.46 14.83 10.32
CA VAL A 590 -21.02 15.07 10.44
C VAL A 590 -20.63 16.36 9.73
N MET A 591 -20.21 17.36 10.50
CA MET A 591 -19.88 18.69 9.99
C MET A 591 -18.42 18.85 9.55
N SER A 592 -17.51 17.90 9.78
CA SER A 592 -16.14 17.94 9.26
C SER A 592 -15.59 16.52 9.09
N ALA A 593 -14.71 16.29 8.12
CA ALA A 593 -14.04 15.01 7.91
C ALA A 593 -12.65 14.92 8.57
N GLY A 594 -12.11 16.04 9.07
CA GLY A 594 -10.81 16.13 9.77
C GLY A 594 -10.90 15.98 11.29
N MET A 595 -9.77 16.17 12.00
CA MET A 595 -9.70 16.12 13.48
C MET A 595 -10.52 17.21 14.18
N GLY A 596 -10.88 18.30 13.47
CA GLY A 596 -11.74 19.36 13.98
C GLY A 596 -13.10 18.88 14.49
N GLN A 597 -13.56 17.70 14.06
CA GLN A 597 -14.81 17.10 14.55
C GLN A 597 -14.67 16.35 15.89
N TYR A 598 -13.45 16.08 16.34
CA TYR A 598 -13.15 15.30 17.56
C TYR A 598 -12.35 16.07 18.60
N HIS A 599 -11.90 17.29 18.29
CA HIS A 599 -11.14 18.12 19.21
C HIS A 599 -11.82 19.50 19.35
N PRO A 600 -12.45 19.82 20.49
CA PRO A 600 -13.16 21.08 20.69
C PRO A 600 -12.28 22.33 20.48
N SER A 601 -10.99 22.26 20.83
CA SER A 601 -10.03 23.35 20.59
C SER A 601 -9.59 23.49 19.12
N LEU A 602 -9.85 22.49 18.27
CA LEU A 602 -9.69 22.58 16.82
C LEU A 602 -10.98 23.02 16.11
N ALA A 603 -12.15 22.87 16.75
CA ALA A 603 -13.45 23.25 16.19
C ALA A 603 -13.75 24.76 16.29
N ALA A 604 -13.07 25.48 17.19
CA ALA A 604 -13.40 26.87 17.57
C ALA A 604 -12.65 27.97 16.80
N ALA A 605 -12.12 27.69 15.60
CA ALA A 605 -11.40 28.67 14.77
C ALA A 605 -12.05 28.87 13.40
#